data_AF-A0A941CBG3-F1
#
_entry.id   AF-A0A941CBG3-F1
#
_cell.length_a   1.000
_cell.length_b   1.000
_cell.length_c   1.000
_cell.angle_alpha   90.00
_cell.angle_beta   90.00
_cell.angle_gamma   90.00
#
_symmetry.space_group_name_H-M   'P 1'
#
loop_
_entity.id
_entity.type
_entity.pdbx_description
1 polymer ?
#
loop_
_entity_poly.entity_id
_entity_poly.type
_entity_poly.pdbx_seq_one_letter_code
_entity_poly.pdbx_strand_id
1 'polypeptide(L)'
;MIFRPLKYEKYAQKAIDKLQESQPKFREKFDTDNFENWFYNQSSETLRLYSEDKEIYFKYIPVGTFSLNTNSWMWSWANEDSVEPRKFRTLKIKEFGEKKNYENLTKAHFDGDKYTGWELTSIAFDIIGGIGTYRVISEHLEKYFLLTEQITKEEVEKIESELIECSVHGKIRKAFICQHLNTVQKTGFEEAFETYRGMELDEEDDFQAWCSECEKERLKTDGWNDESMEFAEIKLVCERCYFEIKEINE
;
A
#
# COMPACT_ATOMS: atom_id res chain seq x y z
N MET A 1 -19.35 11.61 15.99
CA MET A 1 -18.21 12.24 16.73
C MET A 1 -17.57 11.23 17.69
N ILE A 2 -16.30 10.88 17.48
CA ILE A 2 -15.57 9.94 18.36
C ILE A 2 -15.11 10.63 19.65
N PHE A 3 -15.21 9.94 20.79
CA PHE A 3 -14.66 10.42 22.04
C PHE A 3 -13.11 10.41 22.00
N ARG A 4 -12.50 11.55 22.34
CA ARG A 4 -11.05 11.73 22.35
C ARG A 4 -10.56 11.85 23.81
N PRO A 5 -9.90 10.82 24.36
CA PRO A 5 -9.33 10.92 25.70
C PRO A 5 -8.24 11.99 25.76
N LEU A 6 -8.08 12.70 26.89
CA LEU A 6 -6.97 13.66 27.10
C LEU A 6 -5.58 13.10 26.78
N LYS A 7 -5.37 11.78 27.00
CA LYS A 7 -4.12 11.10 26.65
C LYS A 7 -3.92 11.01 25.13
N TYR A 8 -4.99 10.80 24.38
CA TYR A 8 -4.96 10.82 22.92
C TYR A 8 -4.64 12.23 22.41
N GLU A 9 -5.35 13.25 22.89
CA GLU A 9 -5.14 14.64 22.43
C GLU A 9 -3.70 15.11 22.65
N LYS A 10 -3.11 14.79 23.81
CA LYS A 10 -1.70 15.08 24.10
C LYS A 10 -0.74 14.36 23.16
N TYR A 11 -1.05 13.10 22.81
CA TYR A 11 -0.23 12.33 21.88
C TYR A 11 -0.34 12.88 20.46
N ALA A 12 -1.55 13.16 19.99
CA ALA A 12 -1.82 13.75 18.69
C ALA A 12 -1.11 15.12 18.55
N GLN A 13 -1.19 15.97 19.57
CA GLN A 13 -0.49 17.25 19.57
C GLN A 13 1.03 17.07 19.45
N LYS A 14 1.63 16.14 20.19
CA LYS A 14 3.06 15.84 20.07
C LYS A 14 3.44 15.38 18.66
N ALA A 15 2.62 14.54 18.04
CA ALA A 15 2.86 14.09 16.67
C ALA A 15 2.75 15.24 15.66
N ILE A 16 1.77 16.15 15.86
CA ILE A 16 1.62 17.38 15.07
C ILE A 16 2.84 18.27 15.22
N ASP A 17 3.30 18.53 16.45
CA ASP A 17 4.48 19.38 16.71
C ASP A 17 5.73 18.82 16.00
N LYS A 18 5.93 17.50 16.06
CA LYS A 18 7.02 16.81 15.37
C LYS A 18 6.95 17.00 13.85
N LEU A 19 5.76 16.87 13.26
CA LEU A 19 5.56 17.10 11.83
C LEU A 19 5.75 18.58 11.46
N GLN A 20 5.30 19.51 12.31
CA GLN A 20 5.48 20.95 12.10
C GLN A 20 6.97 21.36 12.12
N GLU A 21 7.82 20.63 12.86
CA GLU A 21 9.26 20.85 12.85
C GLU A 21 9.95 20.28 11.59
N SER A 22 9.51 19.10 11.11
CA SER A 22 10.15 18.40 9.98
C SER A 22 9.64 18.85 8.61
N GLN A 23 8.33 19.09 8.47
CA GLN A 23 7.69 19.35 7.19
C GLN A 23 8.23 20.62 6.49
N PRO A 24 8.51 21.76 7.17
CA PRO A 24 9.11 22.92 6.50
C PRO A 24 10.45 22.60 5.84
N LYS A 25 11.32 21.82 6.50
CA LYS A 25 12.62 21.39 5.96
C LYS A 25 12.44 20.49 4.74
N PHE A 26 11.43 19.60 4.77
CA PHE A 26 11.05 18.77 3.63
C PHE A 26 10.59 19.63 2.44
N ARG A 27 9.68 20.58 2.67
CA ARG A 27 9.15 21.46 1.62
C ARG A 27 10.22 22.35 1.01
N GLU A 28 11.13 22.88 1.83
CA GLU A 28 12.28 23.67 1.36
C GLU A 28 13.25 22.81 0.53
N LYS A 29 13.60 21.61 1.01
CA LYS A 29 14.54 20.71 0.33
C LYS A 29 14.07 20.29 -1.07
N PHE A 30 12.77 20.02 -1.22
CA PHE A 30 12.19 19.45 -2.44
C PHE A 30 11.28 20.41 -3.21
N ASP A 31 11.18 21.66 -2.75
CA ASP A 31 10.39 22.72 -3.38
C ASP A 31 8.91 22.37 -3.62
N THR A 32 8.31 21.54 -2.74
CA THR A 32 6.99 20.92 -3.00
C THR A 32 5.82 21.90 -3.01
N ASP A 33 6.03 23.13 -2.54
CA ASP A 33 5.01 24.20 -2.54
C ASP A 33 4.93 24.93 -3.90
N ASN A 34 5.90 24.71 -4.80
CA ASN A 34 6.04 25.47 -6.05
C ASN A 34 5.84 24.59 -7.31
N PHE A 35 4.96 23.58 -7.21
CA PHE A 35 4.50 22.78 -8.36
C PHE A 35 3.03 23.07 -8.64
N GLU A 36 2.67 23.19 -9.92
CA GLU A 36 1.31 23.53 -10.35
C GLU A 36 0.37 22.33 -10.34
N ASN A 37 0.92 21.15 -10.65
CA ASN A 37 0.15 19.93 -10.86
C ASN A 37 0.72 18.78 -10.04
N TRP A 38 -0.15 17.81 -9.78
CA TRP A 38 0.22 16.55 -9.16
C TRP A 38 -0.48 15.40 -9.89
N PHE A 39 0.15 14.24 -9.85
CA PHE A 39 -0.44 12.99 -10.31
C PHE A 39 0.04 11.87 -9.37
N TYR A 40 -0.86 11.05 -8.86
CA TYR A 40 -0.49 9.86 -8.10
C TYR A 40 -1.01 8.62 -8.82
N ASN A 41 -0.20 7.56 -8.76
CA ASN A 41 -0.57 6.24 -9.26
C ASN A 41 -0.72 5.30 -8.05
N GLN A 42 -1.86 4.62 -7.94
CA GLN A 42 -2.15 3.69 -6.84
C GLN A 42 -1.38 2.38 -7.01
N SER A 43 -1.23 1.91 -8.25
CA SER A 43 -0.61 0.63 -8.55
C SER A 43 0.91 0.65 -8.36
N SER A 44 1.56 1.77 -8.70
CA SER A 44 3.00 1.98 -8.49
C SER A 44 3.33 2.69 -7.18
N GLU A 45 2.32 3.20 -6.46
CA GLU A 45 2.48 3.99 -5.22
C GLU A 45 3.44 5.17 -5.38
N THR A 46 3.38 5.82 -6.54
CA THR A 46 4.20 6.97 -6.89
C THR A 46 3.38 8.26 -6.92
N LEU A 47 3.97 9.34 -6.41
CA LEU A 47 3.47 10.70 -6.51
C LEU A 47 4.43 11.51 -7.37
N ARG A 48 3.92 12.06 -8.47
CA ARG A 48 4.58 13.05 -9.32
C ARG A 48 4.05 14.44 -8.98
N LEU A 49 4.95 15.38 -8.72
CA LEU A 49 4.65 16.81 -8.72
C LEU A 49 5.32 17.43 -9.94
N TYR A 50 4.61 18.26 -10.70
CA TYR A 50 5.14 18.80 -11.95
C TYR A 50 4.57 20.17 -12.33
N SER A 51 5.39 20.94 -13.04
CA SER A 51 5.08 22.18 -13.74
C SER A 51 5.63 22.08 -15.17
N GLU A 52 5.53 23.14 -15.97
CA GLU A 52 6.04 23.15 -17.36
C GLU A 52 7.55 22.82 -17.46
N ASP A 53 8.34 23.27 -16.49
CA ASP A 53 9.81 23.27 -16.52
C ASP A 53 10.48 22.28 -15.55
N LYS A 54 9.72 21.69 -14.63
CA LYS A 54 10.27 20.82 -13.58
C LYS A 54 9.29 19.74 -13.13
N GLU A 55 9.85 18.62 -12.67
CA GLU A 55 9.09 17.54 -12.05
C GLU A 55 9.92 16.83 -10.97
N ILE A 56 9.22 16.22 -10.02
CA ILE A 56 9.80 15.41 -8.96
C ILE A 56 8.88 14.25 -8.62
N TYR A 57 9.46 13.12 -8.22
CA TYR A 57 8.75 11.88 -7.94
C TYR A 57 9.07 11.38 -6.54
N PHE A 58 8.06 10.81 -5.89
CA PHE A 58 8.18 10.18 -4.57
C PHE A 58 7.46 8.84 -4.55
N LYS A 59 7.99 7.86 -3.81
CA LYS A 59 7.11 6.78 -3.32
C LYS A 59 6.31 7.27 -2.12
N TYR A 60 5.09 6.76 -1.98
CA TYR A 60 4.24 7.08 -0.85
C TYR A 60 3.65 5.84 -0.17
N ILE A 61 3.12 6.06 1.03
CA ILE A 61 2.19 5.17 1.72
C ILE A 61 0.88 5.92 1.88
N PRO A 62 -0.26 5.39 1.40
CA PRO A 62 -1.54 6.04 1.63
C PRO A 62 -1.89 5.95 3.12
N VAL A 63 -2.25 7.07 3.73
CA VAL A 63 -2.67 7.14 5.14
C VAL A 63 -4.16 6.93 5.27
N GLY A 64 -4.92 7.64 4.44
CA GLY A 64 -6.37 7.60 4.44
C GLY A 64 -6.97 8.75 3.65
N THR A 65 -8.29 8.81 3.68
CA THR A 65 -9.06 9.79 2.92
C THR A 65 -10.06 10.51 3.79
N PHE A 66 -10.22 11.81 3.58
CA PHE A 66 -11.24 12.63 4.21
C PHE A 66 -12.28 13.07 3.18
N SER A 67 -13.54 12.66 3.39
CA SER A 67 -14.67 13.06 2.55
C SER A 67 -15.23 14.40 3.04
N LEU A 68 -15.17 15.41 2.17
CA LEU A 68 -15.74 16.74 2.41
C LEU A 68 -17.28 16.74 2.36
N ASN A 69 -17.88 15.75 1.70
CA ASN A 69 -19.34 15.61 1.59
C ASN A 69 -19.95 15.12 2.91
N THR A 70 -19.28 14.17 3.56
CA THR A 70 -19.78 13.51 4.77
C THR A 70 -19.04 13.94 6.03
N ASN A 71 -17.99 14.77 5.91
CA ASN A 71 -17.07 15.13 6.97
C ASN A 71 -16.58 13.88 7.72
N SER A 72 -16.11 12.89 6.97
CA SER A 72 -15.69 11.61 7.54
C SER A 72 -14.31 11.19 7.05
N TRP A 73 -13.61 10.50 7.93
CA TRP A 73 -12.31 9.89 7.67
C TRP A 73 -12.48 8.40 7.38
N MET A 74 -11.68 7.89 6.46
CA MET A 74 -11.46 6.46 6.23
C MET A 74 -9.97 6.17 6.23
N TRP A 75 -9.54 5.21 7.05
CA TRP A 75 -8.16 4.74 7.02
C TRP A 75 -7.84 3.92 5.77
N SER A 76 -6.63 4.04 5.25
CA SER A 76 -6.22 3.29 4.05
C SER A 76 -6.19 1.78 4.27
N TRP A 77 -5.79 1.29 5.45
CA TRP A 77 -5.84 -0.14 5.79
C TRP A 77 -7.25 -0.74 5.71
N ALA A 78 -8.30 0.08 5.75
CA ALA A 78 -9.70 -0.37 5.67
C ALA A 78 -10.31 -0.22 4.27
N ASN A 79 -9.62 0.43 3.34
CA ASN A 79 -10.14 0.75 2.03
C ASN A 79 -9.89 -0.40 1.05
N GLU A 80 -10.80 -1.35 0.91
CA GLU A 80 -10.63 -2.50 -0.01
C GLU A 80 -10.61 -2.11 -1.49
N ASP A 81 -11.23 -0.98 -1.85
CA ASP A 81 -11.26 -0.47 -3.23
C ASP A 81 -9.88 0.05 -3.68
N SER A 82 -8.99 0.35 -2.73
CA SER A 82 -7.62 0.82 -2.98
C SER A 82 -6.67 -0.34 -3.31
N VAL A 83 -5.92 -0.20 -4.40
CA VAL A 83 -4.97 -1.22 -4.92
C VAL A 83 -3.57 -1.09 -4.33
N GLU A 84 -3.25 0.02 -3.67
CA GLU A 84 -1.98 0.33 -3.01
C GLU A 84 -1.55 -0.77 -2.01
N PRO A 85 -0.52 -1.58 -2.29
CA PRO A 85 -0.09 -2.65 -1.38
C PRO A 85 0.40 -2.13 -0.02
N ARG A 86 1.13 -1.01 0.02
CA ARG A 86 1.68 -0.44 1.26
C ARG A 86 0.63 0.21 2.15
N LYS A 87 -0.66 0.28 1.75
CA LYS A 87 -1.75 0.68 2.67
C LYS A 87 -1.76 -0.14 3.95
N PHE A 88 -1.37 -1.42 3.87
CA PHE A 88 -1.28 -2.32 5.03
C PHE A 88 -0.21 -1.90 6.04
N ARG A 89 0.75 -1.03 5.69
CA ARG A 89 1.67 -0.42 6.66
C ARG A 89 0.93 0.42 7.71
N THR A 90 -0.26 0.92 7.40
CA THR A 90 -1.11 1.66 8.33
C THR A 90 -1.83 0.77 9.36
N LEU A 91 -1.77 -0.57 9.23
CA LEU A 91 -2.20 -1.49 10.29
C LEU A 91 -1.38 -1.31 11.58
N LYS A 92 -0.12 -0.87 11.49
CA LYS A 92 0.69 -0.50 12.67
C LYS A 92 0.03 0.59 13.53
N ILE A 93 -0.72 1.50 12.90
CA ILE A 93 -1.48 2.55 13.59
C ILE A 93 -2.68 1.94 14.31
N LYS A 94 -3.39 1.02 13.67
CA LYS A 94 -4.50 0.26 14.26
C LYS A 94 -4.03 -0.52 15.49
N GLU A 95 -2.94 -1.28 15.37
CA GLU A 95 -2.34 -2.03 16.49
C GLU A 95 -1.93 -1.12 17.66
N PHE A 96 -1.34 0.04 17.35
CA PHE A 96 -1.02 1.04 18.36
C PHE A 96 -2.28 1.57 19.05
N GLY A 97 -3.33 1.86 18.26
CA GLY A 97 -4.64 2.26 18.74
C GLY A 97 -5.27 1.24 19.68
N GLU A 98 -5.22 -0.05 19.35
CA GLU A 98 -5.73 -1.15 20.17
C GLU A 98 -4.97 -1.22 21.50
N LYS A 99 -3.63 -1.18 21.47
CA LYS A 99 -2.78 -1.19 22.68
C LYS A 99 -3.04 0.00 23.61
N LYS A 100 -3.49 1.13 23.07
CA LYS A 100 -3.75 2.37 23.82
C LYS A 100 -5.23 2.64 24.10
N ASN A 101 -6.14 1.85 23.53
CA ASN A 101 -7.59 2.09 23.50
C ASN A 101 -7.95 3.45 22.89
N TYR A 102 -7.38 3.78 21.71
CA TYR A 102 -7.69 4.99 20.94
C TYR A 102 -8.60 4.65 19.76
N GLU A 103 -9.91 4.84 19.93
CA GLU A 103 -10.93 4.40 18.94
C GLU A 103 -10.75 5.03 17.56
N ASN A 104 -10.29 6.26 17.48
CA ASN A 104 -10.05 6.97 16.22
C ASN A 104 -8.89 6.38 15.40
N LEU A 105 -8.04 5.54 16.02
CA LEU A 105 -6.98 4.81 15.33
C LEU A 105 -7.42 3.37 14.93
N THR A 106 -8.52 2.87 15.50
CA THR A 106 -8.98 1.49 15.30
C THR A 106 -10.27 1.38 14.49
N LYS A 107 -11.12 2.42 14.50
CA LYS A 107 -12.33 2.50 13.68
C LYS A 107 -11.94 2.81 12.23
N ALA A 108 -12.31 1.91 11.33
CA ALA A 108 -12.06 2.03 9.89
C ALA A 108 -12.54 3.35 9.30
N HIS A 109 -13.78 3.74 9.64
CA HIS A 109 -14.46 4.93 9.13
C HIS A 109 -15.18 5.66 10.27
N PHE A 110 -15.11 6.99 10.31
CA PHE A 110 -15.77 7.80 11.33
C PHE A 110 -15.90 9.28 10.98
N ASP A 111 -16.85 9.99 11.61
CA ASP A 111 -16.99 11.44 11.45
C ASP A 111 -15.79 12.19 12.04
N GLY A 112 -15.31 13.17 11.29
CA GLY A 112 -14.26 14.08 11.70
C GLY A 112 -14.58 15.53 11.33
N ASP A 113 -13.53 16.32 11.28
CA ASP A 113 -13.54 17.72 10.91
C ASP A 113 -12.38 18.02 9.95
N LYS A 114 -12.28 19.27 9.50
CA LYS A 114 -11.21 19.73 8.59
C LYS A 114 -9.78 19.55 9.13
N TYR A 115 -9.59 19.26 10.41
CA TYR A 115 -8.27 19.02 11.02
C TYR A 115 -7.93 17.53 11.10
N THR A 116 -8.94 16.66 11.01
CA THR A 116 -8.82 15.22 11.22
C THR A 116 -7.78 14.60 10.29
N GLY A 117 -7.78 14.94 9.00
CA GLY A 117 -6.81 14.35 8.07
C GLY A 117 -5.35 14.70 8.39
N TRP A 118 -5.07 15.93 8.79
CA TRP A 118 -3.72 16.33 9.21
C TRP A 118 -3.32 15.72 10.55
N GLU A 119 -4.21 15.69 11.53
CA GLU A 119 -3.99 15.04 12.83
C GLU A 119 -3.56 13.58 12.66
N LEU A 120 -4.33 12.82 11.88
CA LEU A 120 -4.09 11.39 11.66
C LEU A 120 -2.85 11.13 10.79
N THR A 121 -2.56 12.02 9.85
CA THR A 121 -1.32 11.97 9.05
C THR A 121 -0.09 12.27 9.90
N SER A 122 -0.17 13.19 10.86
CA SER A 122 0.91 13.43 11.83
C SER A 122 1.17 12.20 12.71
N ILE A 123 0.12 11.52 13.16
CA ILE A 123 0.25 10.26 13.92
C ILE A 123 0.88 9.17 13.04
N ALA A 124 0.44 9.04 11.78
CA ALA A 124 1.03 8.10 10.84
C ALA A 124 2.52 8.38 10.63
N PHE A 125 2.91 9.64 10.49
CA PHE A 125 4.31 10.06 10.37
C PHE A 125 5.13 9.74 11.62
N ASP A 126 4.56 9.90 12.82
CA ASP A 126 5.24 9.56 14.07
C ASP A 126 5.47 8.05 14.25
N ILE A 127 4.50 7.22 13.84
CA ILE A 127 4.53 5.75 14.02
C ILE A 127 5.29 5.04 12.90
N ILE A 128 5.02 5.40 11.65
CA ILE A 128 5.56 4.71 10.47
C ILE A 128 6.86 5.37 9.99
N GLY A 129 6.96 6.69 10.12
CA GLY A 129 8.04 7.47 9.54
C GLY A 129 7.77 7.89 8.10
N GLY A 130 8.80 8.48 7.50
CA GLY A 130 8.76 9.08 6.16
C GLY A 130 9.68 10.29 6.10
N ILE A 131 9.89 10.81 4.90
CA ILE A 131 10.65 12.05 4.67
C ILE A 131 9.77 13.29 4.70
N GLY A 132 8.46 13.13 4.48
CA GLY A 132 7.47 14.20 4.51
C GLY A 132 6.05 13.66 4.36
N THR A 133 5.10 14.58 4.31
CA THR A 133 3.68 14.28 4.06
C THR A 133 3.19 15.09 2.88
N TYR A 134 2.16 14.60 2.19
CA TYR A 134 1.50 15.35 1.12
C TYR A 134 0.00 15.07 1.11
N ARG A 135 -0.78 16.04 0.66
CA ARG A 135 -2.23 15.91 0.52
C ARG A 135 -2.62 16.30 -0.90
N VAL A 136 -3.35 15.41 -1.56
CA VAL A 136 -4.00 15.70 -2.83
C VAL A 136 -5.50 15.86 -2.61
N ILE A 137 -6.13 16.72 -3.40
CA ILE A 137 -7.57 17.01 -3.30
C ILE A 137 -8.20 16.71 -4.65
N SER A 138 -9.09 15.72 -4.69
CA SER A 138 -9.86 15.34 -5.87
C SER A 138 -11.33 15.58 -5.58
N GLU A 139 -11.88 16.66 -6.16
CA GLU A 139 -13.26 17.10 -5.95
C GLU A 139 -13.61 17.23 -4.46
N HIS A 140 -14.38 16.29 -3.93
CA HIS A 140 -14.86 16.25 -2.54
C HIS A 140 -14.05 15.32 -1.64
N LEU A 141 -12.91 14.80 -2.11
CA LEU A 141 -12.09 13.82 -1.40
C LEU A 141 -10.66 14.32 -1.24
N GLU A 142 -10.23 14.46 0.00
CA GLU A 142 -8.83 14.68 0.34
C GLU A 142 -8.15 13.33 0.55
N LYS A 143 -7.00 13.08 -0.09
CA LYS A 143 -6.18 11.89 0.15
C LYS A 143 -4.85 12.32 0.77
N TYR A 144 -4.44 11.59 1.79
CA TYR A 144 -3.27 11.90 2.59
C TYR A 144 -2.20 10.83 2.45
N PHE A 145 -0.96 11.28 2.26
CA PHE A 145 0.18 10.44 1.95
C PHE A 145 1.33 10.68 2.93
N LEU A 146 2.01 9.61 3.33
CA LEU A 146 3.39 9.66 3.83
C LEU A 146 4.32 9.50 2.64
N LEU A 147 5.20 10.46 2.40
CA LEU A 147 6.24 10.34 1.38
C LEU A 147 7.44 9.65 2.01
N THR A 148 7.89 8.55 1.41
CA THR A 148 8.93 7.69 2.00
C THR A 148 10.32 7.92 1.42
N GLU A 149 10.39 8.18 0.12
CA GLU A 149 11.65 8.37 -0.61
C GLU A 149 11.40 9.21 -1.86
N GLN A 150 12.41 9.98 -2.27
CA GLN A 150 12.43 10.63 -3.56
C GLN A 150 13.07 9.67 -4.57
N ILE A 151 12.42 9.50 -5.71
CA ILE A 151 12.84 8.58 -6.78
C ILE A 151 13.02 9.34 -8.09
N THR A 152 13.69 8.73 -9.06
CA THR A 152 13.84 9.25 -10.42
C THR A 152 12.69 8.80 -11.31
N LYS A 153 12.60 9.43 -12.48
CA LYS A 153 11.62 9.05 -13.51
C LYS A 153 11.87 7.63 -14.01
N GLU A 154 13.12 7.25 -14.19
CA GLU A 154 13.52 5.92 -14.66
C GLU A 154 13.10 4.83 -13.66
N GLU A 155 13.19 5.10 -12.35
CA GLU A 155 12.68 4.20 -11.31
C GLU A 155 11.16 4.04 -11.38
N VAL A 156 10.43 5.13 -11.63
CA VAL A 156 8.96 5.08 -11.84
C VAL A 156 8.61 4.25 -13.06
N GLU A 157 9.30 4.48 -14.19
CA GLU A 157 9.08 3.73 -15.43
C GLU A 157 9.39 2.24 -15.27
N LYS A 158 10.47 1.89 -14.53
CA LYS A 158 10.79 0.50 -14.18
C LYS A 158 9.65 -0.14 -13.38
N ILE A 159 9.23 0.48 -12.28
CA ILE A 159 8.13 -0.03 -11.43
C ILE A 159 6.87 -0.24 -12.29
N GLU A 160 6.49 0.74 -13.11
CA GLU A 160 5.27 0.66 -13.91
C GLU A 160 5.33 -0.35 -15.05
N SER A 161 6.53 -0.72 -15.51
CA SER A 161 6.75 -1.74 -16.53
C SER A 161 6.61 -3.18 -16.00
N GLU A 162 6.75 -3.37 -14.68
CA GLU A 162 6.64 -4.68 -14.02
C GLU A 162 5.19 -5.00 -13.60
N LEU A 163 4.29 -4.02 -13.66
CA LEU A 163 2.87 -4.19 -13.39
C LEU A 163 2.15 -4.83 -14.59
N ILE A 164 1.12 -5.62 -14.29
CA ILE A 164 0.28 -6.28 -15.30
C ILE A 164 -1.16 -5.81 -15.21
N GLU A 165 -1.88 -5.84 -16.33
CA GLU A 165 -3.30 -5.51 -16.40
C GLU A 165 -4.15 -6.75 -16.13
N CYS A 166 -4.90 -6.75 -15.03
CA CYS A 166 -5.90 -7.76 -14.72
C CYS A 166 -7.29 -7.28 -15.15
N SER A 167 -8.05 -8.10 -15.85
CA SER A 167 -9.43 -7.77 -16.27
C SER A 167 -10.40 -7.56 -15.11
N VAL A 168 -10.04 -8.01 -13.90
CA VAL A 168 -10.86 -7.89 -12.69
C VAL A 168 -10.31 -6.84 -11.73
N HIS A 169 -8.99 -6.79 -11.56
CA HIS A 169 -8.31 -6.00 -10.52
C HIS A 169 -7.56 -4.77 -11.03
N GLY A 170 -7.56 -4.54 -12.34
CA GLY A 170 -6.80 -3.46 -12.97
C GLY A 170 -5.30 -3.72 -12.97
N LYS A 171 -4.52 -2.64 -13.13
CA LYS A 171 -3.06 -2.68 -13.14
C LYS A 171 -2.50 -2.89 -11.73
N ILE A 172 -1.74 -3.98 -11.49
CA ILE A 172 -1.11 -4.27 -10.19
C ILE A 172 0.14 -5.16 -10.37
N ARG A 173 0.89 -5.44 -9.30
CA ARG A 173 2.03 -6.36 -9.30
C ARG A 173 1.65 -7.73 -9.85
N LYS A 174 2.61 -8.34 -10.54
CA LYS A 174 2.49 -9.69 -11.09
C LYS A 174 2.77 -10.76 -10.03
N ALA A 175 2.31 -11.96 -10.33
CA ALA A 175 2.54 -13.18 -9.59
C ALA A 175 2.48 -14.37 -10.55
N PHE A 176 3.05 -15.51 -10.14
CA PHE A 176 3.10 -16.73 -10.94
C PHE A 176 2.49 -17.89 -10.16
N ILE A 177 1.59 -18.62 -10.81
CA ILE A 177 0.95 -19.80 -10.22
C ILE A 177 1.00 -21.00 -11.18
N CYS A 178 1.01 -22.22 -10.68
CA CYS A 178 0.78 -23.38 -11.57
C CYS A 178 -0.64 -23.40 -12.13
N GLN A 179 -0.85 -24.04 -13.27
CA GLN A 179 -2.14 -24.13 -13.94
C GLN A 179 -3.28 -24.74 -13.10
N HIS A 180 -2.92 -25.55 -12.10
CA HIS A 180 -3.84 -26.27 -11.22
C HIS A 180 -4.41 -25.41 -10.09
N LEU A 181 -3.73 -24.34 -9.69
CA LEU A 181 -4.21 -23.45 -8.64
C LEU A 181 -5.40 -22.64 -9.15
N ASN A 182 -6.47 -22.60 -8.37
CA ASN A 182 -7.74 -21.99 -8.75
C ASN A 182 -8.59 -21.63 -7.52
N THR A 183 -9.70 -20.90 -7.75
CA THR A 183 -10.62 -20.43 -6.70
C THR A 183 -11.87 -21.30 -6.52
N VAL A 184 -11.90 -22.52 -7.08
CA VAL A 184 -13.08 -23.40 -7.10
C VAL A 184 -12.85 -24.68 -6.31
N GLN A 185 -11.69 -25.31 -6.47
CA GLN A 185 -11.31 -26.56 -5.84
C GLN A 185 -10.00 -26.40 -5.09
N LYS A 186 -10.00 -26.81 -3.81
CA LYS A 186 -8.80 -26.83 -2.97
C LYS A 186 -7.82 -27.89 -3.48
N THR A 187 -6.62 -27.45 -3.86
CA THR A 187 -5.53 -28.30 -4.37
C THR A 187 -4.27 -28.27 -3.49
N GLY A 188 -4.35 -27.60 -2.33
CA GLY A 188 -3.21 -27.23 -1.51
C GLY A 188 -2.47 -26.02 -2.11
N PHE A 189 -1.62 -25.39 -1.29
CA PHE A 189 -0.90 -24.17 -1.62
C PHE A 189 0.51 -24.22 -1.05
N GLU A 190 1.49 -24.31 -1.94
CA GLU A 190 2.91 -24.21 -1.64
C GLU A 190 3.43 -22.90 -2.24
N GLU A 191 4.36 -22.24 -1.56
CA GLU A 191 4.89 -20.95 -1.97
C GLU A 191 6.42 -20.91 -1.83
N ALA A 192 7.07 -20.10 -2.67
CA ALA A 192 8.54 -19.97 -2.67
C ALA A 192 9.08 -19.41 -1.34
N PHE A 193 8.28 -18.60 -0.67
CA PHE A 193 8.53 -18.01 0.65
C PHE A 193 7.17 -17.65 1.27
N GLU A 194 7.13 -17.42 2.58
CA GLU A 194 5.89 -17.02 3.27
C GLU A 194 5.38 -15.67 2.74
N THR A 195 4.17 -15.66 2.17
CA THR A 195 3.59 -14.44 1.57
C THR A 195 2.42 -13.87 2.34
N TYR A 196 2.29 -12.54 2.34
CA TYR A 196 1.11 -11.83 2.86
C TYR A 196 0.83 -10.53 2.09
N ARG A 197 -0.43 -10.10 2.08
CA ARG A 197 -0.88 -8.89 1.37
C ARG A 197 -0.10 -7.66 1.85
N GLY A 198 0.43 -6.89 0.90
CA GLY A 198 1.15 -5.65 1.21
C GLY A 198 2.59 -5.83 1.68
N MET A 199 3.15 -7.04 1.57
CA MET A 199 4.58 -7.22 1.79
C MET A 199 5.39 -6.48 0.71
N GLU A 200 6.52 -5.92 1.14
CA GLU A 200 7.54 -5.39 0.23
C GLU A 200 8.31 -6.58 -0.35
N LEU A 201 8.60 -6.52 -1.66
CA LEU A 201 9.37 -7.53 -2.37
C LEU A 201 10.73 -6.93 -2.73
N ASP A 202 11.77 -7.75 -2.70
CA ASP A 202 13.06 -7.39 -3.26
C ASP A 202 12.98 -7.41 -4.79
N GLU A 203 13.92 -6.76 -5.49
CA GLU A 203 13.87 -6.61 -6.95
C GLU A 203 13.89 -7.95 -7.71
N GLU A 204 14.40 -9.01 -7.09
CA GLU A 204 14.51 -10.34 -7.67
C GLU A 204 13.34 -11.25 -7.29
N ASP A 205 12.46 -10.81 -6.38
CA ASP A 205 11.38 -11.63 -5.83
C ASP A 205 10.06 -11.35 -6.56
N ASP A 206 9.46 -12.43 -7.05
CA ASP A 206 8.08 -12.45 -7.54
C ASP A 206 7.27 -13.41 -6.67
N PHE A 207 5.99 -13.08 -6.46
CA PHE A 207 5.06 -14.02 -5.83
C PHE A 207 4.93 -15.28 -6.67
N GLN A 208 5.25 -16.43 -6.08
CA GLN A 208 5.25 -17.72 -6.75
C GLN A 208 4.54 -18.75 -5.87
N ALA A 209 3.55 -19.44 -6.43
CA ALA A 209 2.87 -20.53 -5.74
C ALA A 209 2.52 -21.69 -6.68
N TRP A 210 2.36 -22.87 -6.10
CA TRP A 210 1.97 -24.07 -6.83
C TRP A 210 1.14 -24.99 -5.92
N CYS A 211 0.44 -25.95 -6.52
CA CYS A 211 -0.40 -26.89 -5.76
C CYS A 211 0.44 -28.05 -5.18
N SER A 212 -0.14 -28.83 -4.27
CA SER A 212 0.56 -29.96 -3.65
C SER A 212 0.96 -31.06 -4.64
N GLU A 213 0.28 -31.23 -5.78
CA GLU A 213 0.73 -32.18 -6.81
C GLU A 213 1.96 -31.65 -7.56
N CYS A 214 2.01 -30.37 -7.89
CA CYS A 214 3.20 -29.75 -8.49
C CYS A 214 4.40 -29.81 -7.54
N GLU A 215 4.19 -29.73 -6.23
CA GLU A 215 5.27 -29.89 -5.26
C GLU A 215 5.83 -31.31 -5.25
N LYS A 216 4.97 -32.33 -5.35
CA LYS A 216 5.43 -33.71 -5.50
C LYS A 216 6.27 -33.89 -6.76
N GLU A 217 5.89 -33.27 -7.88
CA GLU A 217 6.69 -33.31 -9.11
C GLU A 217 8.05 -32.61 -8.90
N ARG A 218 8.06 -31.40 -8.32
CA ARG A 218 9.29 -30.64 -8.03
C ARG A 218 10.27 -31.41 -7.14
N LEU A 219 9.76 -32.11 -6.13
CA LEU A 219 10.56 -32.89 -5.18
C LEU A 219 11.19 -34.15 -5.80
N LYS A 220 10.68 -34.67 -6.93
CA LYS A 220 11.31 -35.81 -7.62
C LYS A 220 12.70 -35.47 -8.17
N THR A 221 12.92 -34.21 -8.50
CA THR A 221 14.13 -33.72 -9.19
C THR A 221 14.92 -32.69 -8.39
N ASP A 222 14.65 -32.58 -7.08
CA ASP A 222 15.27 -31.58 -6.18
C ASP A 222 15.17 -30.14 -6.71
N GLY A 223 14.03 -29.82 -7.33
CA GLY A 223 13.82 -28.52 -7.97
C GLY A 223 13.03 -28.60 -9.27
N TRP A 224 12.80 -27.43 -9.86
CA TRP A 224 12.13 -27.29 -11.15
C TRP A 224 13.04 -27.73 -12.30
N ASN A 225 12.49 -28.51 -13.22
CA ASN A 225 13.11 -28.98 -14.45
C ASN A 225 12.08 -28.93 -15.60
N ASP A 226 12.47 -29.29 -16.82
CA ASP A 226 11.58 -29.23 -17.98
C ASP A 226 10.28 -30.03 -17.81
N GLU A 227 10.36 -31.25 -17.24
CA GLU A 227 9.19 -32.12 -17.03
C GLU A 227 8.20 -31.54 -16.00
N SER A 228 8.70 -31.07 -14.86
CA SER A 228 7.86 -30.46 -13.80
C SER A 228 7.32 -29.10 -14.22
N MET A 229 8.06 -28.34 -15.02
CA MET A 229 7.60 -27.07 -15.60
C MET A 229 6.51 -27.29 -16.65
N GLU A 230 6.62 -28.33 -17.49
CA GLU A 230 5.58 -28.72 -18.44
C GLU A 230 4.31 -29.16 -17.70
N PHE A 231 4.44 -29.93 -16.62
CA PHE A 231 3.30 -30.31 -15.78
C PHE A 231 2.65 -29.10 -15.09
N ALA A 232 3.46 -28.23 -14.48
CA ALA A 232 2.96 -27.08 -13.74
C ALA A 232 2.36 -26.00 -14.64
N GLU A 233 2.83 -25.87 -15.89
CA GLU A 233 2.38 -24.91 -16.89
C GLU A 233 2.08 -23.54 -16.26
N ILE A 234 3.14 -22.90 -15.79
CA ILE A 234 3.04 -21.68 -14.96
C ILE A 234 2.29 -20.57 -15.70
N LYS A 235 1.31 -19.99 -15.01
CA LYS A 235 0.47 -18.88 -15.45
C LYS A 235 0.86 -17.60 -14.73
N LEU A 236 0.85 -16.50 -15.49
CA LEU A 236 0.94 -15.15 -14.97
C LEU A 236 -0.43 -14.71 -14.44
N VAL A 237 -0.48 -14.28 -13.19
CA VAL A 237 -1.67 -13.70 -12.54
C VAL A 237 -1.29 -12.42 -11.81
N CYS A 238 -2.29 -11.65 -11.39
CA CYS A 238 -2.03 -10.44 -10.60
C CYS A 238 -1.95 -10.79 -9.11
N GLU A 239 -1.29 -9.93 -8.32
CA GLU A 239 -1.14 -10.13 -6.87
C GLU A 239 -2.48 -10.36 -6.15
N ARG A 240 -3.54 -9.65 -6.55
CA ARG A 240 -4.88 -9.86 -5.94
C ARG A 240 -5.43 -11.25 -6.25
N CYS A 241 -5.34 -11.72 -7.49
CA CYS A 241 -5.75 -13.08 -7.84
C CYS A 241 -4.92 -14.13 -7.08
N TYR A 242 -3.61 -13.88 -6.91
CA TYR A 242 -2.74 -14.76 -6.13
C TYR A 242 -3.25 -14.94 -4.69
N PHE A 243 -3.57 -13.84 -4.00
CA PHE A 243 -4.07 -13.92 -2.62
C PHE A 243 -5.50 -14.46 -2.50
N GLU A 244 -6.38 -14.19 -3.46
CA GLU A 244 -7.71 -14.83 -3.51
C GLU A 244 -7.61 -16.35 -3.69
N ILE A 245 -6.64 -16.82 -4.49
CA ILE A 245 -6.34 -18.25 -4.64
C ILE A 245 -5.75 -18.81 -3.35
N LYS A 246 -4.82 -18.09 -2.70
CA LYS A 246 -4.21 -18.50 -1.42
C LYS A 246 -5.28 -18.74 -0.36
N GLU A 247 -6.20 -17.80 -0.17
CA GLU A 247 -7.28 -17.88 0.83
C GLU A 247 -8.15 -19.15 0.70
N ILE A 248 -8.26 -19.72 -0.50
CA ILE A 248 -9.07 -20.92 -0.77
C ILE A 248 -8.26 -22.21 -0.62
N ASN A 249 -6.94 -22.14 -0.82
CA ASN A 249 -6.07 -23.32 -0.96
C ASN A 249 -5.18 -23.60 0.25
N GLU A 250 -4.99 -22.61 1.13
CA GLU A 250 -4.36 -22.75 2.46
C GLU A 250 -5.31 -23.45 3.44
#